data_AF-A0A832A5X1-F1
#
_entry.id   AF-A0A832A5X1-F1
#
_cell.length_a   1.000
_cell.length_b   1.000
_cell.length_c   1.000
_cell.angle_alpha   90.00
_cell.angle_beta   90.00
_cell.angle_gamma   90.00
#
_symmetry.space_group_name_H-M   'P 1'
#
loop_
_entity.id
_entity.type
_entity.pdbx_description
1 polymer ?
#
loop_
_entity_poly.entity_id
_entity_poly.type
_entity_poly.pdbx_seq_one_letter_code
_entity_poly.pdbx_strand_id
1 'polypeptide(L)'
;MIPISPDVRELVGEWAEFVDNRSLLYEKFSLPKVWGQDRKLDDAGRWSVLRIVTRGRELLASDAVNLERRAGGRNVQPDNAERMRRQAQIARKLAVIAQPDSGMVRSANENARRLLKNLASAHTGRIVTCEATLGGRLLVNMAGGVIENDVICLDRCFGLPFIRRSAAPGIARSQALWEIKESAPAEKRNLLKQAMVIFGYGKTDTGNKGDWTWAA
;
A
#
# COMPACT_ATOMS: atom_id res chain seq x y z
N MET A 1 -21.70 12.44 -0.59
CA MET A 1 -22.15 11.07 -0.31
C MET A 1 -21.61 10.20 -1.43
N ILE A 2 -20.91 9.12 -1.08
CA ILE A 2 -20.39 8.18 -2.09
C ILE A 2 -21.54 7.60 -2.92
N PRO A 3 -21.53 7.70 -4.26
CA PRO A 3 -22.55 7.10 -5.13
C PRO A 3 -22.26 5.59 -5.26
N ILE A 4 -22.49 4.86 -4.18
CA ILE A 4 -22.35 3.40 -4.07
C ILE A 4 -23.63 2.81 -3.48
N SER A 5 -23.78 1.51 -3.69
CA SER A 5 -24.89 0.74 -3.13
C SER A 5 -24.94 0.86 -1.59
N PRO A 6 -26.14 0.82 -0.98
CA PRO A 6 -26.32 1.09 0.44
C PRO A 6 -25.48 0.19 1.37
N ASP A 7 -25.31 -1.08 0.99
CA ASP A 7 -24.48 -2.09 1.67
C ASP A 7 -23.00 -1.68 1.72
N VAL A 8 -22.45 -1.23 0.59
CA VAL A 8 -21.05 -0.76 0.54
C VAL A 8 -20.92 0.54 1.34
N ARG A 9 -21.94 1.41 1.32
CA ARG A 9 -21.96 2.68 2.06
C ARG A 9 -22.00 2.47 3.57
N GLU A 10 -22.75 1.49 4.04
CA GLU A 10 -22.78 1.08 5.44
C GLU A 10 -21.40 0.58 5.88
N LEU A 11 -20.74 -0.20 5.03
CA LEU A 11 -19.42 -0.76 5.31
C LEU A 11 -18.30 0.31 5.33
N VAL A 12 -18.31 1.25 4.39
CA VAL A 12 -17.20 2.21 4.22
C VAL A 12 -17.46 3.56 4.89
N GLY A 13 -18.71 3.89 5.18
CA GLY A 13 -19.14 5.21 5.64
C GLY A 13 -19.54 6.15 4.49
N GLU A 14 -20.27 7.23 4.81
CA GLU A 14 -20.83 8.17 3.83
C GLU A 14 -19.74 8.95 3.06
N TRP A 15 -18.57 9.08 3.67
CA TRP A 15 -17.36 9.76 3.21
C TRP A 15 -16.11 8.86 3.32
N ALA A 16 -16.31 7.55 3.36
CA ALA A 16 -15.26 6.55 3.55
C ALA A 16 -14.60 6.62 4.93
N GLU A 17 -15.26 7.18 5.96
CA GLU A 17 -14.73 7.36 7.31
C GLU A 17 -14.34 6.04 8.01
N PHE A 18 -15.00 4.93 7.67
CA PHE A 18 -14.68 3.61 8.22
C PHE A 18 -13.59 2.88 7.43
N VAL A 19 -13.14 3.45 6.31
CA VAL A 19 -12.01 2.92 5.56
C VAL A 19 -10.71 3.28 6.25
N ASP A 20 -10.06 2.26 6.77
CA ASP A 20 -8.69 2.34 7.25
C ASP A 20 -7.74 2.34 6.05
N ASN A 21 -7.24 3.52 5.69
CA ASN A 21 -6.43 3.73 4.49
C ASN A 21 -4.99 3.26 4.72
N ARG A 22 -4.78 1.95 4.83
CA ARG A 22 -3.44 1.37 5.04
C ARG A 22 -2.59 1.29 3.78
N SER A 23 -3.20 1.22 2.58
CA SER A 23 -2.50 1.49 1.31
C SER A 23 -3.45 1.64 0.13
N LEU A 24 -2.89 2.20 -0.96
CA LEU A 24 -3.27 2.13 -2.39
C LEU A 24 -4.70 2.48 -2.79
N LEU A 25 -5.60 2.53 -1.84
CA LEU A 25 -6.96 2.98 -2.01
C LEU A 25 -7.02 4.51 -2.11
N TYR A 26 -5.88 5.19 -2.19
CA TYR A 26 -5.82 6.62 -2.47
C TYR A 26 -6.53 6.96 -3.78
N GLU A 27 -6.46 6.13 -4.83
CA GLU A 27 -7.26 6.38 -6.04
C GLU A 27 -8.75 6.03 -5.87
N LYS A 28 -9.07 4.97 -5.12
CA LYS A 28 -10.45 4.49 -5.00
C LYS A 28 -11.28 5.21 -3.93
N PHE A 29 -10.62 5.87 -2.99
CA PHE A 29 -11.22 6.54 -1.84
C PHE A 29 -10.56 7.90 -1.53
N SER A 30 -9.70 8.44 -2.41
CA SER A 30 -9.48 9.89 -2.40
C SER A 30 -10.85 10.53 -2.52
N LEU A 31 -11.12 11.52 -1.69
CA LEU A 31 -12.30 12.35 -1.88
C LEU A 31 -11.96 13.29 -3.04
N PRO A 32 -12.42 13.07 -4.28
CA PRO A 32 -12.21 14.02 -5.33
C PRO A 32 -13.01 15.26 -5.01
N LYS A 33 -12.63 16.32 -5.71
CA LYS A 33 -13.25 17.62 -5.52
C LYS A 33 -14.75 17.58 -5.85
N VAL A 34 -15.23 16.59 -6.62
CA VAL A 34 -16.66 16.37 -6.92
C VAL A 34 -16.99 14.87 -6.74
N TRP A 35 -17.85 14.52 -5.78
CA TRP A 35 -18.15 13.13 -5.37
C TRP A 35 -19.64 12.94 -5.04
N GLY A 36 -20.51 13.09 -6.04
CA GLY A 36 -21.97 12.99 -5.87
C GLY A 36 -22.60 14.20 -5.18
N GLN A 37 -21.87 15.32 -5.07
CA GLN A 37 -22.39 16.62 -4.63
C GLN A 37 -22.37 17.63 -5.78
N ASP A 38 -23.31 18.57 -5.79
CA ASP A 38 -23.45 19.58 -6.85
C ASP A 38 -22.32 20.62 -6.88
N ARG A 39 -21.53 20.72 -5.81
CA ARG A 39 -20.47 21.73 -5.65
C ARG A 39 -19.13 21.12 -5.29
N LYS A 40 -18.08 21.76 -5.81
CA LYS A 40 -16.68 21.38 -5.61
C LYS A 40 -16.23 21.53 -4.15
N LEU A 41 -15.48 20.55 -3.65
CA LEU A 41 -14.80 20.54 -2.36
C LEU A 41 -13.31 20.79 -2.59
N ASP A 42 -12.84 22.02 -2.35
CA ASP A 42 -11.45 22.39 -2.64
C ASP A 42 -10.42 21.69 -1.74
N ASP A 43 -10.78 21.42 -0.48
CA ASP A 43 -9.91 20.75 0.51
C ASP A 43 -9.93 19.21 0.45
N ALA A 44 -10.73 18.61 -0.42
CA ALA A 44 -10.97 17.16 -0.42
C ALA A 44 -9.69 16.31 -0.61
N GLY A 45 -8.79 16.77 -1.50
CA GLY A 45 -7.49 16.14 -1.70
C GLY A 45 -6.59 16.25 -0.46
N ARG A 46 -6.59 17.41 0.20
CA ARG A 46 -5.81 17.64 1.44
C ARG A 46 -6.32 16.76 2.58
N TRP A 47 -7.62 16.70 2.79
CA TRP A 47 -8.20 15.85 3.85
C TRP A 47 -7.89 14.38 3.62
N SER A 48 -7.86 13.92 2.37
CA SER A 48 -7.46 12.54 2.04
C SER A 48 -6.02 12.24 2.48
N VAL A 49 -5.07 13.17 2.29
CA VAL A 49 -3.69 13.06 2.80
C VAL A 49 -3.69 13.08 4.33
N LEU A 50 -4.46 13.97 4.95
CA LEU A 50 -4.45 14.09 6.41
C LEU A 50 -4.93 12.81 7.10
N ARG A 51 -5.74 11.97 6.47
CA ARG A 51 -6.19 10.70 7.08
C ARG A 51 -5.09 9.67 7.31
N ILE A 52 -3.96 9.77 6.62
CA ILE A 52 -2.87 8.77 6.69
C ILE A 52 -1.66 9.26 7.49
N VAL A 53 -1.60 10.54 7.86
CA VAL A 53 -0.50 11.06 8.67
C VAL A 53 -0.74 10.79 10.16
N THR A 54 0.34 10.60 10.93
CA THR A 54 0.28 10.22 12.36
C THR A 54 -0.65 11.10 13.20
N ARG A 55 -0.69 12.41 12.94
CA ARG A 55 -1.54 13.39 13.65
C ARG A 55 -2.79 13.78 12.86
N GLY A 56 -3.19 12.94 11.92
CA GLY A 56 -4.25 13.20 10.95
C GLY A 56 -5.60 13.56 11.57
N ARG A 57 -6.00 12.78 12.58
CA ARG A 57 -7.22 13.02 13.36
C ARG A 57 -7.25 14.41 13.97
N GLU A 58 -6.15 14.84 14.59
CA GLU A 58 -6.05 16.16 15.24
C GLU A 58 -6.13 17.29 14.21
N LEU A 59 -5.44 17.13 13.08
CA LEU A 59 -5.44 18.11 12.00
C LEU A 59 -6.82 18.26 11.36
N LEU A 60 -7.51 17.16 11.09
CA LEU A 60 -8.88 17.16 10.56
C LEU A 60 -9.91 17.72 11.56
N ALA A 61 -9.76 17.40 12.84
CA ALA A 61 -10.61 17.98 13.88
C ALA A 61 -10.40 19.50 14.00
N SER A 62 -9.15 19.97 13.94
CA SER A 62 -8.81 21.39 13.93
C SER A 62 -9.37 22.11 12.70
N ASP A 63 -9.29 21.47 11.52
CA ASP A 63 -9.90 21.99 10.29
C ASP A 63 -11.41 22.17 10.44
N ALA A 64 -12.10 21.17 11.01
CA ALA A 64 -13.54 21.25 11.26
C ALA A 64 -13.91 22.43 12.17
N VAL A 65 -13.19 22.61 13.29
CA VAL A 65 -13.39 23.73 14.22
C VAL A 65 -13.13 25.07 13.55
N ASN A 66 -12.06 25.16 12.74
CA ASN A 66 -11.73 26.40 12.01
C ASN A 66 -12.80 26.77 11.00
N LEU A 67 -13.36 25.79 10.28
CA LEU A 67 -14.45 26.00 9.34
C LEU A 67 -15.73 26.46 10.03
N GLU A 68 -16.10 25.85 11.16
CA GLU A 68 -17.26 26.29 11.97
C GLU A 68 -17.08 27.73 12.48
N ARG A 69 -15.90 28.06 13.01
CA ARG A 69 -15.59 29.42 13.48
C ARG A 69 -15.69 30.44 12.34
N ARG A 70 -15.16 30.12 11.16
CA ARG A 70 -15.23 30.99 9.98
C ARG A 70 -16.67 31.14 9.49
N ALA A 71 -17.47 30.08 9.53
CA ALA A 71 -18.89 30.14 9.16
C ALA A 71 -19.71 31.06 10.06
N GLY A 72 -19.33 31.22 11.33
CA GLY A 72 -19.95 32.14 12.30
C GLY A 72 -19.49 33.60 12.18
N GLY A 73 -18.65 33.95 11.21
CA GLY A 73 -18.14 35.32 11.06
C GLY A 73 -19.24 36.31 10.68
N ARG A 74 -19.17 37.52 11.27
CA ARG A 74 -20.19 38.59 11.12
C ARG A 74 -20.46 39.01 9.66
N ASN A 75 -19.47 38.87 8.78
CA ASN A 75 -19.54 39.33 7.38
C ASN A 75 -19.63 38.17 6.37
N VAL A 76 -19.97 36.96 6.82
CA VAL A 76 -20.03 35.79 5.94
C VAL A 76 -21.43 35.67 5.34
N GLN A 77 -21.49 35.64 4.01
CA GLN A 77 -22.74 35.43 3.29
C GLN A 77 -23.39 34.09 3.68
N PRO A 78 -24.73 34.00 3.78
CA PRO A 78 -25.43 32.78 4.22
C PRO A 78 -24.99 31.52 3.48
N ASP A 79 -24.90 31.56 2.15
CA ASP A 79 -24.47 30.44 1.31
C ASP A 79 -23.03 29.98 1.62
N ASN A 80 -22.14 30.93 1.92
CA ASN A 80 -20.76 30.62 2.27
C ASN A 80 -20.67 30.02 3.67
N ALA A 81 -21.50 30.50 4.61
CA ALA A 81 -21.59 29.94 5.95
C ALA A 81 -22.12 28.51 5.92
N GLU A 82 -23.16 28.23 5.14
CA GLU A 82 -23.69 26.89 4.94
C GLU A 82 -22.64 25.94 4.32
N ARG A 83 -21.94 26.39 3.27
CA ARG A 83 -20.85 25.62 2.66
C ARG A 83 -19.75 25.27 3.66
N MET A 84 -19.31 26.23 4.46
CA MET A 84 -18.28 26.01 5.48
C MET A 84 -18.75 25.04 6.57
N ARG A 85 -20.01 25.15 7.02
CA ARG A 85 -20.58 24.18 7.98
C ARG A 85 -20.63 22.77 7.40
N ARG A 86 -21.03 22.61 6.13
CA ARG A 86 -21.02 21.31 5.46
C ARG A 86 -19.59 20.74 5.35
N GLN A 87 -18.62 21.56 4.96
CA GLN A 87 -17.20 21.18 4.93
C GLN A 87 -16.67 20.78 6.32
N ALA A 88 -17.07 21.49 7.37
CA ALA A 88 -16.71 21.15 8.74
C ALA A 88 -17.26 19.79 9.17
N GLN A 89 -18.50 19.48 8.82
CA GLN A 89 -19.10 18.17 9.09
C GLN A 89 -18.33 17.04 8.39
N ILE A 90 -17.95 17.24 7.12
CA ILE A 90 -17.15 16.27 6.37
C ILE A 90 -15.79 16.08 7.06
N ALA A 91 -15.05 17.15 7.36
CA ALA A 91 -13.76 17.07 8.04
C ALA A 91 -13.86 16.36 9.40
N ARG A 92 -14.93 16.62 10.18
CA ARG A 92 -15.20 15.96 11.46
C ARG A 92 -15.46 14.46 11.28
N LYS A 93 -16.24 14.06 10.28
CA LYS A 93 -16.45 12.63 9.95
C LYS A 93 -15.13 11.96 9.53
N LEU A 94 -14.34 12.61 8.69
CA LEU A 94 -13.03 12.07 8.26
C LEU A 94 -12.00 11.99 9.38
N ALA A 95 -12.12 12.80 10.44
CA ALA A 95 -11.27 12.71 11.63
C ALA A 95 -11.50 11.41 12.43
N VAL A 96 -12.65 10.75 12.25
CA VAL A 96 -12.94 9.44 12.81
C VAL A 96 -12.17 8.39 11.99
N ILE A 97 -10.86 8.31 12.24
CA ILE A 97 -10.01 7.27 11.64
C ILE A 97 -10.27 5.98 12.41
N ALA A 98 -10.83 4.98 11.73
CA ALA A 98 -10.99 3.63 12.24
C ALA A 98 -9.64 3.09 12.73
N GLN A 99 -9.61 2.57 13.97
CA GLN A 99 -8.41 1.95 14.49
C GLN A 99 -8.19 0.59 13.80
N PRO A 100 -6.93 0.14 13.64
CA PRO A 100 -6.63 -1.23 13.29
C PRO A 100 -7.49 -2.21 14.06
N ASP A 101 -8.28 -3.02 13.35
CA ASP A 101 -8.82 -4.22 13.97
C ASP A 101 -7.64 -5.16 14.25
N SER A 102 -7.27 -5.25 15.53
CA SER A 102 -6.24 -6.16 16.03
C SER A 102 -6.57 -7.64 15.71
N GLY A 103 -7.85 -7.97 15.51
CA GLY A 103 -8.32 -9.27 15.05
C GLY A 103 -7.84 -9.62 13.64
N MET A 104 -7.69 -8.65 12.73
CA MET A 104 -7.20 -8.91 11.37
C MET A 104 -5.78 -9.47 11.35
N VAL A 105 -4.88 -8.98 12.21
CA VAL A 105 -3.51 -9.50 12.32
C VAL A 105 -3.54 -10.96 12.78
N ARG A 106 -4.43 -11.29 13.72
CA ARG A 106 -4.61 -12.67 14.19
C ARG A 106 -5.11 -13.57 13.06
N SER A 107 -6.16 -13.16 12.35
CA SER A 107 -6.73 -13.90 11.21
C SER A 107 -5.70 -14.11 10.08
N ALA A 108 -4.89 -13.10 9.79
CA ALA A 108 -3.81 -13.20 8.80
C ALA A 108 -2.76 -14.24 9.22
N ASN A 109 -2.33 -14.21 10.48
CA ASN A 109 -1.38 -15.16 11.03
C ASN A 109 -1.93 -16.59 11.04
N GLU A 110 -3.20 -16.78 11.40
CA GLU A 110 -3.87 -18.09 11.33
C GLU A 110 -3.96 -18.62 9.89
N ASN A 111 -4.30 -17.75 8.94
CA ASN A 111 -4.34 -18.12 7.52
C ASN A 111 -2.94 -18.51 6.99
N ALA A 112 -1.89 -17.76 7.36
CA ALA A 112 -0.51 -18.07 6.99
C ALA A 112 -0.04 -19.41 7.58
N ARG A 113 -0.33 -19.69 8.86
CA ARG A 113 -0.01 -20.98 9.50
C ARG A 113 -0.69 -22.14 8.79
N ARG A 114 -1.97 -22.00 8.43
CA ARG A 114 -2.71 -23.02 7.68
C ARG A 114 -2.08 -23.26 6.31
N LEU A 115 -1.71 -22.20 5.59
CA LEU A 115 -1.03 -22.32 4.30
C LEU A 115 0.29 -23.08 4.45
N LEU A 116 1.13 -22.72 5.42
CA LEU A 116 2.41 -23.39 5.67
C LEU A 116 2.23 -24.88 6.00
N LYS A 117 1.22 -25.22 6.82
CA LYS A 117 0.88 -26.62 7.14
C LYS A 117 0.50 -27.40 5.89
N ASN A 118 -0.39 -26.83 5.06
CA ASN A 118 -0.84 -27.47 3.82
C ASN A 118 0.33 -27.66 2.85
N LEU A 119 1.16 -26.63 2.69
CA LEU A 119 2.36 -26.67 1.87
C LEU A 119 3.32 -27.77 2.32
N ALA A 120 3.63 -27.84 3.62
CA ALA A 120 4.49 -28.86 4.19
C ALA A 120 3.95 -30.28 3.95
N SER A 121 2.63 -30.49 4.05
CA SER A 121 2.02 -31.80 3.76
C SER A 121 2.04 -32.20 2.29
N ALA A 122 1.93 -31.23 1.38
CA ALA A 122 1.83 -31.50 -0.05
C ALA A 122 3.20 -31.66 -0.73
N HIS A 123 4.24 -31.02 -0.20
CA HIS A 123 5.58 -30.98 -0.83
C HIS A 123 6.68 -31.27 0.19
N THR A 124 6.54 -32.39 0.91
CA THR A 124 7.48 -32.82 1.94
C THR A 124 8.92 -32.80 1.44
N GLY A 125 9.81 -32.15 2.20
CA GLY A 125 11.25 -32.05 1.88
C GLY A 125 11.60 -31.11 0.72
N ARG A 126 10.63 -30.42 0.10
CA ARG A 126 10.85 -29.49 -1.03
C ARG A 126 10.59 -28.03 -0.67
N ILE A 127 10.22 -27.75 0.58
CA ILE A 127 9.89 -26.40 1.04
C ILE A 127 10.88 -25.96 2.10
N VAL A 128 11.48 -24.79 1.86
CA VAL A 128 12.28 -24.07 2.85
C VAL A 128 11.46 -22.88 3.31
N THR A 129 11.25 -22.77 4.62
CA THR A 129 10.60 -21.60 5.23
C THR A 129 11.68 -20.78 5.93
N CYS A 130 11.69 -19.47 5.68
CA CYS A 130 12.55 -18.53 6.37
C CYS A 130 11.70 -17.49 7.09
N GLU A 131 12.17 -17.08 8.27
CA GLU A 131 11.64 -15.96 9.03
C GLU A 131 12.72 -14.89 9.10
N ALA A 132 12.34 -13.64 8.87
CA ALA A 132 13.26 -12.51 8.90
C ALA A 132 12.61 -11.34 9.63
N THR A 133 13.41 -10.62 10.40
CA THR A 133 13.00 -9.38 11.06
C THR A 133 13.60 -8.20 10.31
N LEU A 134 12.82 -7.14 10.10
CA LEU A 134 13.34 -5.92 9.49
C LEU A 134 14.37 -5.27 10.40
N GLY A 135 15.62 -5.15 9.94
CA GLY A 135 16.69 -4.45 10.67
C GLY A 135 16.57 -2.91 10.63
N GLY A 136 15.63 -2.38 9.85
CA GLY A 136 15.37 -0.96 9.68
C GLY A 136 14.07 -0.70 8.94
N ARG A 137 13.81 0.55 8.58
CA ARG A 137 12.63 0.92 7.77
C ARG A 137 12.79 0.32 6.37
N LEU A 138 11.84 -0.52 5.96
CA LEU A 138 11.81 -1.13 4.64
C LEU A 138 10.88 -0.36 3.72
N LEU A 139 11.40 0.05 2.56
CA LEU A 139 10.62 0.58 1.45
C LEU A 139 10.55 -0.50 0.36
N VAL A 140 9.35 -0.80 -0.12
CA VAL A 140 9.11 -1.81 -1.17
C VAL A 140 8.37 -1.13 -2.30
N ASN A 141 8.71 -1.45 -3.55
CA ASN A 141 8.01 -0.98 -4.74
C ASN A 141 8.04 0.55 -4.91
N MET A 142 9.24 1.15 -4.91
CA MET A 142 9.49 2.56 -5.21
C MET A 142 9.38 2.84 -6.73
N ALA A 143 8.20 2.63 -7.30
CA ALA A 143 7.95 2.81 -8.72
C ALA A 143 7.16 4.11 -8.96
N GLY A 144 7.70 5.24 -8.52
CA GLY A 144 7.21 6.61 -8.81
C GLY A 144 7.58 7.62 -7.72
N GLY A 145 7.12 8.87 -7.85
CA GLY A 145 7.53 9.97 -6.97
C GLY A 145 7.06 9.80 -5.52
N VAL A 146 7.80 10.39 -4.57
CA VAL A 146 7.67 10.28 -3.10
C VAL A 146 6.25 10.47 -2.55
N ILE A 147 5.38 11.20 -3.27
CA ILE A 147 4.00 11.49 -2.86
C ILE A 147 2.98 10.54 -3.52
N GLU A 148 3.30 9.96 -4.67
CA GLU A 148 2.34 9.27 -5.54
C GLU A 148 2.64 7.78 -5.76
N ASN A 149 3.80 7.24 -5.35
CA ASN A 149 4.13 5.85 -5.68
C ASN A 149 5.19 5.13 -4.83
N ASP A 150 5.41 5.52 -3.56
CA ASP A 150 6.21 4.72 -2.60
C ASP A 150 5.34 3.71 -1.84
N VAL A 151 4.73 2.82 -2.61
CA VAL A 151 3.67 1.98 -2.11
C VAL A 151 4.23 0.70 -1.49
N ILE A 152 4.20 0.66 -0.16
CA ILE A 152 4.26 -0.61 0.57
C ILE A 152 3.20 -1.56 0.01
N CYS A 153 3.62 -2.73 -0.47
CA CYS A 153 2.69 -3.72 -1.00
C CYS A 153 1.80 -4.21 0.15
N LEU A 154 0.48 -4.06 0.04
CA LEU A 154 -0.46 -4.60 1.02
C LEU A 154 -1.28 -5.76 0.50
N ASP A 155 -1.49 -6.72 1.39
CA ASP A 155 -2.41 -7.82 1.18
C ASP A 155 -3.85 -7.28 1.07
N ARG A 156 -4.56 -7.70 0.02
CA ARG A 156 -5.91 -7.21 -0.27
C ARG A 156 -6.97 -7.70 0.72
N CYS A 157 -6.73 -8.82 1.40
CA CYS A 157 -7.67 -9.42 2.33
C CYS A 157 -7.49 -8.87 3.74
N PHE A 158 -6.26 -8.57 4.15
CA PHE A 158 -5.93 -8.19 5.52
C PHE A 158 -5.43 -6.74 5.66
N GLY A 159 -5.12 -6.05 4.56
CA GLY A 159 -4.54 -4.70 4.61
C GLY A 159 -3.19 -4.65 5.32
N LEU A 160 -2.45 -5.77 5.34
CA LEU A 160 -1.15 -5.90 5.99
C LEU A 160 -0.01 -5.81 4.99
N PRO A 161 1.13 -5.22 5.37
CA PRO A 161 2.28 -5.11 4.49
C PRO A 161 2.87 -6.49 4.20
N PHE A 162 3.24 -6.72 2.94
CA PHE A 162 3.90 -7.95 2.49
C PHE A 162 5.00 -7.66 1.48
N ILE A 163 5.98 -8.55 1.40
CA ILE A 163 6.99 -8.52 0.36
C ILE A 163 6.41 -9.21 -0.88
N ARG A 164 6.37 -8.52 -2.02
CA ARG A 164 5.87 -9.09 -3.27
C ARG A 164 6.67 -10.36 -3.62
N ARG A 165 5.98 -11.42 -4.05
CA ARG A 165 6.60 -12.70 -4.43
C ARG A 165 7.76 -12.52 -5.42
N SER A 166 7.67 -11.59 -6.36
CA SER A 166 8.71 -11.35 -7.37
C SER A 166 9.95 -10.63 -6.84
N ALA A 167 9.87 -9.93 -5.70
CA ALA A 167 10.98 -9.12 -5.19
C ALA A 167 12.15 -9.99 -4.71
N ALA A 168 11.87 -11.00 -3.89
CA ALA A 168 12.92 -11.87 -3.35
C ALA A 168 13.68 -12.66 -4.43
N PRO A 169 13.03 -13.33 -5.39
CA PRO A 169 13.72 -13.99 -6.50
C PRO A 169 14.48 -13.02 -7.40
N GLY A 170 13.96 -11.80 -7.62
CA GLY A 170 14.65 -10.78 -8.41
C GLY A 170 15.96 -10.33 -7.78
N ILE A 171 15.95 -10.06 -6.47
CA ILE A 171 17.15 -9.67 -5.72
C ILE A 171 18.14 -10.84 -5.65
N ALA A 172 17.67 -12.06 -5.34
CA ALA A 172 18.52 -13.24 -5.31
C ALA A 172 19.14 -13.54 -6.68
N ARG A 173 18.40 -13.37 -7.78
CA ARG A 173 18.92 -13.47 -9.15
C ARG A 173 19.98 -12.41 -9.41
N SER A 174 19.73 -11.16 -9.03
CA SER A 174 20.72 -10.08 -9.21
C SER A 174 22.01 -10.36 -8.44
N GLN A 175 21.91 -10.87 -7.22
CA GLN A 175 23.07 -11.26 -6.42
C GLN A 175 23.83 -12.42 -7.09
N ALA A 176 23.12 -13.44 -7.56
CA ALA A 176 23.73 -14.57 -8.28
C ALA A 176 24.48 -14.12 -9.55
N LEU A 177 23.96 -13.14 -10.30
CA LEU A 177 24.65 -12.57 -11.47
C LEU A 177 26.00 -11.95 -11.09
N TRP A 178 26.07 -11.21 -9.98
CA TRP A 178 27.32 -10.64 -9.47
C TRP A 178 28.30 -11.71 -9.02
N GLU A 179 27.84 -12.70 -8.26
CA GLU A 179 28.67 -13.82 -7.81
C GLU A 179 29.27 -14.60 -8.99
N ILE A 180 28.48 -14.85 -10.04
CA ILE A 180 29.00 -15.46 -11.27
C ILE A 180 30.05 -14.55 -11.91
N LYS A 181 29.79 -13.24 -12.00
CA LYS A 181 30.68 -12.29 -12.68
C LYS A 181 32.06 -12.22 -12.03
N GLU A 182 32.07 -12.19 -10.70
CA GLU A 182 33.26 -12.03 -9.87
C GLU A 182 33.97 -13.36 -9.58
N SER A 183 33.34 -14.50 -9.86
CA SER A 183 33.93 -15.82 -9.64
C SER A 183 35.16 -16.12 -10.52
N ALA A 184 36.00 -17.03 -10.04
CA ALA A 184 37.14 -17.53 -10.79
C ALA A 184 36.70 -18.27 -12.07
N PRO A 185 37.49 -18.25 -13.16
CA PRO A 185 37.13 -18.89 -14.42
C PRO A 185 36.76 -20.39 -14.29
N ALA A 186 37.36 -21.09 -13.34
CA ALA A 186 37.10 -22.50 -13.08
C ALA A 186 35.69 -22.77 -12.51
N GLU A 187 35.13 -21.85 -11.73
CA GLU A 187 33.85 -22.02 -11.02
C GLU A 187 32.68 -21.41 -11.77
N LYS A 188 32.95 -20.38 -12.56
CA LYS A 188 31.97 -19.58 -13.30
C LYS A 188 30.97 -20.41 -14.10
N ARG A 189 31.45 -21.43 -14.83
CA ARG A 189 30.57 -22.30 -15.63
C ARG A 189 29.57 -23.07 -14.76
N ASN A 190 29.98 -23.49 -13.56
CA ASN A 190 29.12 -24.24 -12.65
C ASN A 190 28.07 -23.34 -12.01
N LEU A 191 28.49 -22.17 -11.50
CA LEU A 191 27.60 -21.17 -10.91
C LEU A 191 26.54 -20.69 -11.92
N LEU A 192 26.95 -20.42 -13.16
CA LEU A 192 26.05 -20.03 -14.24
C LEU A 192 24.96 -21.10 -14.49
N LYS A 193 25.35 -22.37 -14.59
CA LYS A 193 24.41 -23.48 -14.78
C LYS A 193 23.42 -23.60 -13.63
N GLN A 194 23.90 -23.49 -12.39
CA GLN A 194 23.04 -23.56 -11.20
C GLN A 194 22.05 -22.42 -11.17
N ALA A 195 22.50 -21.18 -11.41
CA ALA A 195 21.63 -20.01 -11.44
C ALA A 195 20.56 -20.12 -12.54
N MET A 196 20.93 -20.57 -13.74
CA MET A 196 19.99 -20.78 -14.84
C MET A 196 18.92 -21.84 -14.53
N VAL A 197 19.26 -22.90 -13.77
CA VAL A 197 18.29 -23.92 -13.32
C VAL A 197 17.34 -23.37 -12.24
N ILE A 198 17.86 -22.59 -11.30
CA ILE A 198 17.09 -22.06 -10.16
C ILE A 198 16.14 -20.93 -10.62
N PHE A 199 16.64 -19.98 -11.41
CA PHE A 199 15.90 -18.78 -11.78
C PHE A 199 15.22 -18.87 -13.16
N GLY A 200 15.54 -19.90 -13.94
CA GLY A 200 15.12 -20.03 -15.33
C GLY A 200 15.85 -19.05 -16.26
N TYR A 201 15.68 -19.24 -17.56
CA TYR A 201 16.23 -18.36 -18.59
C TYR A 201 15.36 -18.39 -19.85
N GLY A 202 15.27 -17.24 -20.52
CA GLY A 202 14.64 -17.08 -21.82
C GLY A 202 15.63 -16.58 -22.88
N LYS A 203 15.14 -16.42 -24.12
CA LYS A 203 15.96 -15.95 -25.25
C LYS A 203 16.61 -14.58 -25.01
N THR A 204 15.96 -13.71 -24.25
CA THR A 204 16.47 -12.38 -23.90
C THR A 204 17.65 -12.46 -22.93
N ASP A 205 17.66 -13.45 -22.04
CA ASP A 205 18.70 -13.57 -21.01
C ASP A 205 20.01 -14.14 -21.58
N THR A 206 19.95 -14.87 -22.69
CA THR A 206 21.12 -15.49 -23.36
C THR A 206 21.57 -14.75 -24.62
N GLY A 207 20.95 -13.63 -24.96
CA GLY A 207 21.37 -12.79 -26.09
C GLY A 207 22.64 -11.99 -25.80
N ASN A 208 23.17 -11.26 -26.79
CA ASN A 208 24.40 -10.45 -26.63
C ASN A 208 24.30 -9.37 -25.54
N LYS A 209 23.08 -8.97 -25.14
CA LYS A 209 22.79 -8.02 -24.05
C LYS A 209 22.01 -8.68 -22.91
N GLY A 210 22.00 -10.00 -22.84
CA GLY A 210 21.26 -10.74 -21.82
C GLY A 210 22.03 -10.81 -20.51
N ASP A 211 21.28 -10.88 -19.39
CA ASP A 211 21.86 -10.90 -18.04
C ASP A 211 22.86 -12.04 -17.84
N TRP A 212 22.54 -13.25 -18.33
CA TRP A 212 23.42 -14.42 -18.18
C TRP A 212 24.69 -14.27 -19.02
N THR A 213 24.56 -13.68 -20.21
CA THR A 213 25.70 -13.34 -21.07
C THR A 213 26.58 -12.27 -20.45
N TRP A 214 25.99 -11.29 -19.76
CA TRP A 214 26.72 -10.27 -19.03
C TRP A 214 27.48 -10.84 -17.83
N ALA A 215 26.88 -11.80 -17.11
CA ALA A 215 27.49 -12.42 -15.93
C ALA A 215 28.62 -13.41 -16.28
N ALA A 216 28.50 -14.12 -17.41
CA ALA A 216 29.59 -14.94 -17.95
C ALA A 216 30.87 -14.11 -18.22
#